data_AF-A0AAD2EH29-F1
#
_entry.id   AF-A0AAD2EH29-F1
#
_cell.length_a   1.000
_cell.length_b   1.000
_cell.length_c   1.000
_cell.angle_alpha   90.00
_cell.angle_beta   90.00
_cell.angle_gamma   90.00
#
_symmetry.space_group_name_H-M   'P 1'
#
loop_
_entity.id
_entity.type
_entity.pdbx_description
1 polymer ?
#
loop_
_entity_poly.entity_id
_entity_poly.type
_entity_poly.pdbx_seq_one_letter_code
_entity_poly.pdbx_strand_id
1 'polypeptide(L)'
;MGKGFQGALRACAGALACAAVLGATSLAGATAAHAQQASDRQQEMKQAWAAAKAAAKVGPTSIELRDQATLKIGKDEVFIPQPAAGQLMHAMGNSNNPDMLGLVMPTSEDDEWMVVAKY
;
A
#
# COMPACT_ATOMS: atom_id res chain seq x y z
N MET A 1 -43.20 54.62 -23.73
CA MET A 1 -43.11 53.39 -24.56
C MET A 1 -42.04 52.48 -23.97
N GLY A 2 -42.38 51.25 -23.57
CA GLY A 2 -41.43 50.23 -23.09
C GLY A 2 -42.05 49.33 -22.02
N LYS A 3 -42.51 48.15 -22.43
CA LYS A 3 -43.14 47.08 -21.64
C LYS A 3 -42.10 46.15 -20.98
N GLY A 4 -42.55 45.38 -19.98
CA GLY A 4 -42.07 44.01 -19.69
C GLY A 4 -41.35 43.91 -18.33
N PHE A 5 -41.93 43.39 -17.25
CA PHE A 5 -42.43 42.04 -16.89
C PHE A 5 -41.32 41.03 -16.55
N GLN A 6 -41.58 40.28 -15.47
CA GLN A 6 -40.79 39.22 -14.81
C GLN A 6 -39.78 39.72 -13.78
N GLY A 7 -39.74 39.21 -12.55
CA GLY A 7 -40.44 38.07 -11.97
C GLY A 7 -39.82 37.78 -10.60
N ALA A 8 -40.66 37.31 -9.69
CA ALA A 8 -40.39 36.54 -8.47
C ALA A 8 -39.06 36.77 -7.71
N LEU A 9 -39.09 37.42 -6.54
CA LEU A 9 -39.43 36.85 -5.24
C LEU A 9 -38.20 36.24 -4.51
N ARG A 10 -37.77 36.99 -3.48
CA ARG A 10 -37.16 36.53 -2.22
C ARG A 10 -35.77 35.87 -2.32
N ALA A 11 -34.70 36.61 -2.06
CA ALA A 11 -34.21 37.00 -0.72
C ALA A 11 -33.81 35.81 0.15
N CYS A 12 -32.53 35.42 0.08
CA CYS A 12 -31.78 34.99 1.26
C CYS A 12 -30.74 36.07 1.52
N ALA A 13 -31.08 36.99 2.42
CA ALA A 13 -30.19 38.01 2.96
C ALA A 13 -29.52 37.48 4.24
N GLY A 14 -28.28 37.90 4.46
CA GLY A 14 -27.48 37.64 5.66
C GLY A 14 -26.05 37.30 5.28
N ALA A 15 -25.23 38.20 4.74
CA ALA A 15 -24.67 39.44 5.29
C ALA A 15 -23.63 39.22 6.41
N LEU A 16 -22.51 39.93 6.22
CA LEU A 16 -21.40 40.27 7.13
C LEU A 16 -20.28 39.22 7.30
N ALA A 17 -19.08 39.39 6.75
CA ALA A 17 -18.09 40.48 6.82
C ALA A 17 -16.97 40.22 7.84
N CYS A 18 -15.75 40.15 7.29
CA CYS A 18 -14.47 40.61 7.82
C CYS A 18 -13.96 40.15 9.20
N ALA A 19 -12.85 39.41 9.10
CA ALA A 19 -11.55 39.70 9.72
C ALA A 19 -11.26 39.21 11.15
N ALA A 20 -10.11 38.52 11.22
CA ALA A 20 -9.17 38.43 12.34
C ALA A 20 -9.58 37.64 13.58
N VAL A 21 -9.41 36.31 13.51
CA VAL A 21 -8.60 35.59 14.50
C VAL A 21 -7.64 34.67 13.73
N LEU A 22 -6.41 35.17 13.55
CA LEU A 22 -5.26 34.35 13.19
C LEU A 22 -4.80 33.64 14.46
N GLY A 23 -4.71 32.30 14.38
CA GLY A 23 -3.93 31.49 15.32
C GLY A 23 -4.74 30.79 16.41
N ALA A 24 -5.13 29.53 16.17
CA ALA A 24 -5.23 28.46 17.19
C ALA A 24 -5.81 27.12 16.66
N THR A 25 -5.86 26.84 15.35
CA THR A 25 -6.46 25.59 14.81
C THR A 25 -5.45 24.62 14.19
N SER A 26 -4.19 24.61 14.64
CA SER A 26 -3.18 23.67 14.12
C SER A 26 -3.10 22.31 14.85
N LEU A 27 -3.84 22.08 15.94
CA LEU A 27 -3.74 20.82 16.69
C LEU A 27 -4.74 19.71 16.27
N ALA A 28 -5.81 20.02 15.53
CA ALA A 28 -6.82 19.03 15.14
C ALA A 28 -6.50 18.28 13.83
N GLY A 29 -5.58 18.80 13.01
CA GLY A 29 -5.19 18.18 11.73
C GLY A 29 -4.17 17.04 11.85
N ALA A 30 -3.43 16.97 12.97
CA ALA A 30 -2.36 15.99 13.15
C ALA A 30 -2.87 14.55 13.35
N THR A 31 -4.04 14.37 13.96
CA THR A 31 -4.61 13.04 14.23
C THR A 31 -5.26 12.41 13.00
N ALA A 32 -5.93 13.21 12.15
CA ALA A 32 -6.57 12.73 10.94
C ALA A 32 -5.55 12.28 9.87
N ALA A 33 -4.45 13.03 9.70
CA ALA A 33 -3.38 12.68 8.77
C ALA A 33 -2.67 11.36 9.16
N HIS A 34 -2.45 11.15 10.46
CA HIS A 34 -1.78 9.94 10.95
C HIS A 34 -2.69 8.70 10.85
N ALA A 35 -4.00 8.86 11.04
CA ALA A 35 -4.97 7.78 10.87
C ALA A 35 -5.08 7.35 9.39
N GLN A 36 -5.12 8.31 8.45
CA GLN A 36 -5.16 8.01 7.02
C GLN A 36 -3.90 7.25 6.55
N GLN A 37 -2.73 7.71 6.97
CA GLN A 37 -1.47 7.04 6.61
C GLN A 37 -1.38 5.62 7.19
N ALA A 38 -1.97 5.37 8.36
CA ALA A 38 -2.02 4.03 8.93
C ALA A 38 -2.93 3.09 8.10
N SER A 39 -4.10 3.57 7.67
CA SER A 39 -5.00 2.79 6.81
C SER A 39 -4.41 2.50 5.42
N ASP A 40 -3.70 3.46 4.83
CA ASP A 40 -3.04 3.27 3.54
C ASP A 40 -1.97 2.17 3.62
N ARG A 41 -1.11 2.20 4.64
CA ARG A 41 -0.09 1.14 4.85
C ARG A 41 -0.70 -0.24 5.08
N GLN A 42 -1.82 -0.33 5.79
CA GLN A 42 -2.53 -1.60 5.98
C GLN A 42 -3.07 -2.15 4.66
N GLN A 43 -3.61 -1.27 3.81
CA GLN A 43 -4.11 -1.66 2.50
C GLN A 43 -2.98 -2.10 1.57
N GLU A 44 -1.86 -1.36 1.54
CA GLU A 44 -0.65 -1.73 0.80
C GLU A 44 -0.12 -3.10 1.22
N MET A 45 0.01 -3.34 2.52
CA MET A 45 0.42 -4.64 3.07
C MET A 45 -0.51 -5.78 2.64
N LYS A 46 -1.83 -5.57 2.72
CA LYS A 46 -2.82 -6.57 2.31
C LYS A 46 -2.71 -6.89 0.81
N GLN A 47 -2.52 -5.87 -0.03
CA GLN A 47 -2.35 -6.05 -1.48
C GLN A 47 -1.04 -6.77 -1.80
N ALA A 48 0.05 -6.40 -1.14
CA ALA A 48 1.35 -7.04 -1.34
C ALA A 48 1.32 -8.53 -0.95
N TRP A 49 0.68 -8.87 0.18
CA TRP A 49 0.45 -10.27 0.56
C TRP A 49 -0.44 -11.04 -0.41
N ALA A 50 -1.49 -10.39 -0.94
CA ALA A 50 -2.34 -11.01 -1.95
C ALA A 50 -1.54 -11.32 -3.24
N ALA A 51 -0.71 -10.38 -3.70
CA ALA A 51 0.16 -10.57 -4.85
C ALA A 51 1.21 -11.66 -4.60
N ALA A 52 1.83 -11.67 -3.41
CA ALA A 52 2.78 -12.70 -3.00
C ALA A 52 2.15 -14.10 -3.02
N LYS A 53 0.96 -14.26 -2.44
CA LYS A 53 0.21 -15.53 -2.46
C LYS A 53 -0.20 -15.95 -3.86
N ALA A 54 -0.55 -15.01 -4.73
CA ALA A 54 -0.90 -15.32 -6.11
C ALA A 54 0.31 -15.77 -6.95
N ALA A 55 1.49 -15.23 -6.67
CA ALA A 55 2.74 -15.56 -7.37
C ALA A 55 3.52 -16.73 -6.75
N ALA A 56 3.12 -17.15 -5.54
CA ALA A 56 3.77 -18.18 -4.75
C ALA A 56 3.90 -19.51 -5.51
N LYS A 57 5.11 -20.07 -5.47
CA LYS A 57 5.43 -21.42 -5.93
C LYS A 57 5.70 -22.30 -4.72
N VAL A 58 4.66 -23.00 -4.29
CA VAL A 58 4.72 -23.92 -3.14
C VAL A 58 5.53 -25.16 -3.52
N GLY A 59 6.42 -25.60 -2.63
CA GLY A 59 7.17 -26.83 -2.85
C GLY A 59 6.35 -28.11 -2.60
N PRO A 60 6.90 -29.29 -2.88
CA PRO A 60 8.25 -29.52 -3.41
C PRO A 60 8.37 -29.13 -4.90
N THR A 61 9.31 -28.25 -5.24
CA THR A 61 9.54 -27.81 -6.62
C THR A 61 10.98 -27.36 -6.83
N SER A 62 11.40 -27.21 -8.09
CA SER A 62 12.70 -26.67 -8.47
C SER A 62 12.53 -25.32 -9.17
N ILE A 63 13.28 -24.32 -8.72
CA ILE A 63 13.24 -22.95 -9.22
C ILE A 63 14.59 -22.61 -9.82
N GLU A 64 14.60 -22.25 -11.10
CA GLU A 64 15.77 -21.68 -11.74
C GLU A 64 16.00 -20.25 -11.24
N LEU A 65 17.15 -20.02 -10.60
CA LEU A 65 17.64 -18.71 -10.19
C LEU A 65 18.42 -18.08 -11.35
N ARG A 66 17.66 -17.69 -12.41
CA ARG A 66 18.22 -17.25 -13.70
C ARG A 66 19.19 -18.31 -14.25
N ASP A 67 20.37 -17.89 -14.67
CA ASP A 67 21.46 -18.72 -15.20
C ASP A 67 22.48 -19.17 -14.14
N GLN A 68 22.23 -18.88 -12.86
CA GLN A 68 23.22 -19.06 -11.79
C GLN A 68 23.11 -20.41 -11.08
N ALA A 69 21.89 -20.84 -10.76
CA ALA A 69 21.65 -22.06 -9.99
C ALA A 69 20.19 -22.55 -10.10
N THR A 70 19.97 -23.82 -9.73
CA THR A 70 18.64 -24.37 -9.46
C THR A 70 18.45 -24.51 -7.95
N LEU A 71 17.46 -23.82 -7.40
CA LEU A 71 17.06 -23.91 -5.99
C LEU A 71 15.92 -24.93 -5.83
N LYS A 72 16.11 -25.91 -4.95
CA LYS A 72 15.03 -26.82 -4.55
C LYS A 72 14.27 -26.21 -3.38
N ILE A 73 12.95 -26.13 -3.53
CA ILE A 73 12.03 -25.68 -2.49
C ILE A 73 11.43 -26.92 -1.83
N GLY A 74 11.53 -27.01 -0.50
CA GLY A 74 11.00 -28.08 0.32
C GLY A 74 9.47 -28.10 0.37
N LYS A 75 8.91 -29.18 0.92
CA LYS A 75 7.46 -29.39 1.02
C LYS A 75 6.76 -28.29 1.85
N ASP A 76 7.40 -27.81 2.90
CA ASP A 76 6.85 -26.85 3.85
C ASP A 76 7.39 -25.43 3.61
N GLU A 77 7.84 -25.19 2.37
CA GLU A 77 8.44 -23.93 1.93
C GLU A 77 7.73 -23.41 0.67
N VAL A 78 7.80 -22.10 0.48
CA VAL A 78 7.26 -21.43 -0.69
C VAL A 78 8.28 -20.45 -1.25
N PHE A 79 8.39 -20.41 -2.58
CA PHE A 79 9.16 -19.38 -3.28
C PHE A 79 8.24 -18.31 -3.86
N ILE A 80 8.48 -17.05 -3.52
CA ILE A 80 7.77 -15.90 -4.07
C ILE A 80 8.73 -15.19 -5.06
N PRO A 81 8.45 -15.20 -6.37
CA PRO A 81 9.31 -14.55 -7.35
C PRO A 81 9.12 -13.03 -7.38
N GLN A 82 10.05 -12.32 -8.03
CA GLN A 82 9.79 -10.97 -8.51
C GLN A 82 8.63 -10.93 -9.53
N PRO A 83 7.84 -9.84 -9.60
CA PRO A 83 7.95 -8.61 -8.80
C PRO A 83 7.27 -8.68 -7.42
N ALA A 84 6.51 -9.74 -7.12
CA ALA A 84 5.70 -9.83 -5.91
C ALA A 84 6.55 -9.83 -4.63
N ALA A 85 7.72 -10.48 -4.65
CA ALA A 85 8.71 -10.40 -3.58
C ALA A 85 9.14 -8.95 -3.26
N GLY A 86 9.42 -8.14 -4.30
CA GLY A 86 9.77 -6.73 -4.16
C GLY A 86 8.66 -5.90 -3.54
N GLN A 87 7.42 -6.14 -3.98
CA GLN A 87 6.24 -5.45 -3.45
C GLN A 87 6.02 -5.80 -1.97
N LEU A 88 6.19 -7.06 -1.59
CA LEU A 88 6.09 -7.50 -0.20
C LEU A 88 7.17 -6.86 0.68
N MET A 89 8.43 -6.90 0.23
CA MET A 89 9.53 -6.25 0.95
C MET A 89 9.30 -4.75 1.11
N HIS A 90 8.81 -4.07 0.07
CA HIS A 90 8.47 -2.65 0.11
C HIS A 90 7.36 -2.35 1.12
N ALA A 91 6.27 -3.12 1.11
CA ALA A 91 5.18 -2.97 2.08
C ALA A 91 5.65 -3.23 3.52
N MET A 92 6.63 -4.12 3.71
CA MET A 92 7.30 -4.36 4.99
C MET A 92 8.27 -3.23 5.40
N GLY A 93 8.40 -2.18 4.60
CA GLY A 93 9.27 -1.03 4.87
C GLY A 93 10.72 -1.20 4.43
N ASN A 94 11.03 -2.25 3.67
CA ASN A 94 12.37 -2.44 3.10
C ASN A 94 12.51 -1.67 1.78
N SER A 95 13.74 -1.28 1.43
CA SER A 95 14.03 -0.76 0.10
C SER A 95 13.91 -1.87 -0.95
N ASN A 96 13.54 -1.50 -2.17
CA ASN A 96 13.58 -2.44 -3.29
C ASN A 96 15.04 -2.69 -3.67
N ASN A 97 15.41 -3.96 -3.80
CA ASN A 97 16.74 -4.35 -4.28
C ASN A 97 16.63 -4.87 -5.72
N PRO A 98 17.28 -4.23 -6.71
CA PRO A 98 17.23 -4.68 -8.11
C PRO A 98 17.83 -6.09 -8.30
N ASP A 99 18.72 -6.50 -7.39
CA ASP A 99 19.39 -7.80 -7.47
C ASP A 99 18.60 -8.93 -6.78
N MET A 100 17.45 -8.63 -6.18
CA MET A 100 16.60 -9.64 -5.55
C MET A 100 15.91 -10.50 -6.61
N LEU A 101 16.05 -11.81 -6.47
CA LEU A 101 15.42 -12.83 -7.32
C LEU A 101 14.05 -13.27 -6.77
N GLY A 102 13.92 -13.34 -5.44
CA GLY A 102 12.68 -13.74 -4.78
C GLY A 102 12.86 -13.97 -3.28
N LEU A 103 11.82 -14.46 -2.63
CA LEU A 103 11.77 -14.81 -1.22
C LEU A 103 11.52 -16.30 -1.05
N VAL A 104 12.13 -16.93 -0.04
CA VAL A 104 11.73 -18.24 0.47
C VAL A 104 11.16 -18.05 1.87
N MET A 105 10.00 -18.64 2.11
CA MET A 105 9.27 -18.55 3.37
C MET A 105 8.72 -19.93 3.76
N PRO A 106 8.45 -20.18 5.05
CA PRO A 106 7.69 -21.34 5.47
C PRO A 106 6.22 -21.19 5.02
N THR A 107 5.54 -22.31 4.81
CA THR A 107 4.09 -22.32 4.58
C THR A 107 3.29 -22.21 5.88
N SER A 108 3.92 -22.50 7.01
CA SER A 108 3.34 -22.39 8.35
C SER A 108 3.34 -20.93 8.82
N GLU A 109 2.25 -20.50 9.46
CA GLU A 109 2.16 -19.18 10.08
C GLU A 109 2.89 -19.12 11.44
N ASP A 110 3.17 -20.27 12.06
CA ASP A 110 3.89 -20.38 13.33
C ASP A 110 5.42 -20.26 13.16
N ASP A 111 5.92 -20.41 11.93
CA ASP A 111 7.34 -20.33 11.61
C ASP A 111 7.68 -18.92 11.08
N GLU A 112 8.38 -18.12 11.89
CA GLU A 112 8.69 -16.72 11.56
C GLU A 112 10.10 -16.56 10.96
N TRP A 113 10.31 -17.10 9.76
CA TRP A 113 11.56 -16.88 9.03
C TRP A 113 11.33 -16.54 7.56
N MET A 114 12.30 -15.86 6.96
CA MET A 114 12.29 -15.50 5.55
C MET A 114 13.72 -15.43 5.03
N VAL A 115 13.95 -15.97 3.84
CA VAL A 115 15.23 -15.90 3.13
C VAL A 115 15.07 -15.05 1.88
N VAL A 116 16.00 -14.12 1.67
CA VAL A 116 16.07 -13.31 0.45
C VAL A 116 17.07 -13.93 -0.52
N ALA A 117 16.58 -14.40 -1.67
CA ALA A 117 17.43 -14.85 -2.76
C ALA A 117 17.86 -13.64 -3.61
N LYS A 118 19.17 -13.45 -3.80
CA LYS A 118 19.78 -12.36 -4.60
C LYS A 118 20.98 -12.89 -5.40
N TYR A 119 21.38 -12.14 -6.42
CA TYR A 119 22.65 -12.35 -7.15
C TYR A 119 23.65 -11.24 -6.86
#